data_AF-A0A1G6JUF0-F1
#
_entry.id   AF-A0A1G6JUF0-F1
#
_cell.length_a   1.000
_cell.length_b   1.000
_cell.length_c   1.000
_cell.angle_alpha   90.00
_cell.angle_beta   90.00
_cell.angle_gamma   90.00
#
_symmetry.space_group_name_H-M   'P 1'
#
loop_
_entity.id
_entity.type
_entity.pdbx_description
1 polymer ?
#
loop_
_entity_poly.entity_id
_entity_poly.type
_entity_poly.pdbx_seq_one_letter_code
_entity_poly.pdbx_strand_id
1 'polypeptide(L)'
;MLIRINKAMNDKDRDKGFTLVELLVVIIIIGILAAIAIPAFLKQREKAWASAVTSDLKNASIAAESFATDHNGKFTGLDATALGTNGYNKTADVTAITVALVGTGDTGYTLTAGHANLSDTWTYSSTTGVIKKN
;
A
#
# COMPACT_ATOMS: atom_id res chain seq x y z
N MET A 1 29.84 53.84 36.87
CA MET A 1 28.92 52.88 37.53
C MET A 1 27.51 52.83 36.90
N LEU A 2 27.14 53.71 35.97
CA LEU A 2 25.76 53.85 35.46
C LEU A 2 25.38 53.00 34.22
N ILE A 3 26.32 52.26 33.61
CA ILE A 3 26.08 51.58 32.32
C ILE A 3 25.24 50.29 32.44
N ARG A 4 25.15 49.68 33.64
CA ARG A 4 24.47 48.38 33.82
C ARG A 4 22.94 48.46 33.94
N ILE A 5 22.39 49.63 34.25
CA ILE A 5 20.94 49.80 34.50
C ILE A 5 20.14 49.82 33.19
N ASN A 6 20.67 50.42 32.12
CA ASN A 6 19.98 50.44 30.82
C ASN A 6 19.87 49.07 30.13
N LYS A 7 20.73 48.10 30.48
CA LYS A 7 20.68 46.75 29.89
C LYS A 7 19.51 45.91 30.42
N ALA A 8 19.15 46.08 31.70
CA ALA A 8 18.05 45.32 32.32
C ALA A 8 16.65 45.79 31.86
N MET A 9 16.51 47.05 31.44
CA MET A 9 15.24 47.58 30.92
C MET A 9 14.95 47.17 29.47
N ASN A 10 15.98 46.88 28.68
CA ASN A 10 15.84 46.49 27.27
C ASN A 10 15.59 44.98 27.07
N ASP A 11 15.71 44.16 28.12
CA ASP A 11 15.41 42.72 28.07
C ASP A 11 13.94 42.38 28.38
N LYS A 12 13.15 43.32 28.96
CA LYS A 12 11.72 43.09 29.26
C LYS A 12 10.82 43.00 28.02
N ASP A 13 11.24 43.54 26.88
CA ASP A 13 10.48 43.46 25.62
C ASP A 13 10.73 42.16 24.85
N ARG A 14 11.61 41.28 25.35
CA ARG A 14 12.03 40.04 24.67
C ARG A 14 11.31 38.79 25.18
N ASP A 15 10.63 38.87 26.33
CA ASP A 15 9.81 37.78 26.89
C ASP A 15 8.33 37.92 26.49
N LYS A 16 8.06 37.98 25.18
CA LYS A 16 6.68 37.89 24.67
C LYS A 16 6.24 36.43 24.68
N GLY A 17 5.37 36.08 25.63
CA GLY A 17 4.72 34.76 25.68
C GLY A 17 3.70 34.57 24.55
N PHE A 18 3.41 33.31 24.22
CA PHE A 18 2.40 32.92 23.24
C PHE A 18 0.99 33.27 23.75
N THR A 19 0.17 33.91 22.93
CA THR A 19 -1.22 34.22 23.32
C THR A 19 -2.14 33.01 23.08
N LEU A 20 -3.18 32.88 23.91
CA LEU A 20 -4.20 31.85 23.71
C LEU A 20 -4.93 32.00 22.37
N VAL A 21 -5.07 33.24 21.87
CA VAL A 21 -5.73 33.53 20.59
C VAL A 21 -4.88 33.05 19.42
N GLU A 22 -3.55 33.21 19.48
CA GLU A 22 -2.64 32.67 18.46
C GLU A 22 -2.73 31.14 18.39
N LEU A 23 -2.80 30.46 19.55
CA LEU A 23 -2.94 29.00 19.58
C LEU A 23 -4.30 28.56 19.05
N LEU A 24 -5.36 29.31 19.37
CA LEU A 24 -6.73 29.04 18.93
C LEU A 24 -6.87 29.11 17.40
N VAL A 25 -6.33 30.14 16.76
CA VAL A 25 -6.42 30.27 15.30
C VAL A 25 -5.64 29.14 14.60
N VAL A 26 -4.49 28.74 15.14
CA VAL A 26 -3.68 27.65 14.57
C VAL A 26 -4.41 26.31 14.60
N ILE A 27 -5.03 25.95 15.74
CA ILE A 27 -5.77 24.68 15.83
C ILE A 27 -7.01 24.68 14.93
N ILE A 28 -7.64 25.83 14.69
CA ILE A 28 -8.77 25.96 13.76
C ILE A 28 -8.30 25.67 12.34
N ILE A 29 -7.18 26.27 11.91
CA ILE A 29 -6.64 26.07 10.56
C ILE A 29 -6.21 24.61 10.37
N ILE A 30 -5.47 24.03 11.33
CA ILE A 30 -5.07 22.61 11.27
C ILE A 30 -6.31 21.70 11.28
N GLY A 31 -7.36 22.05 12.04
CA GLY A 31 -8.62 21.31 12.06
C GLY A 31 -9.30 21.26 10.69
N ILE A 32 -9.37 22.39 9.98
CA ILE A 32 -9.94 22.46 8.62
C ILE A 32 -9.11 21.63 7.64
N LEU A 33 -7.78 21.77 7.68
CA LEU A 33 -6.89 21.01 6.80
C LEU A 33 -6.98 19.51 7.07
N ALA A 34 -6.98 19.09 8.34
CA ALA A 34 -7.08 17.69 8.74
C ALA A 34 -8.41 17.06 8.32
N ALA A 35 -9.52 17.80 8.43
CA ALA A 35 -10.84 17.34 8.02
C ALA A 35 -10.92 16.94 6.53
N ILE A 36 -10.18 17.64 5.66
CA ILE A 36 -10.10 17.31 4.22
C ILE A 36 -9.01 16.27 3.96
N ALA A 37 -7.85 16.42 4.60
CA ALA A 37 -6.68 15.60 4.32
C ALA A 37 -6.83 14.14 4.77
N ILE A 38 -7.41 13.89 5.95
CA ILE A 38 -7.54 12.53 6.51
C ILE A 38 -8.35 11.61 5.58
N PRO A 39 -9.59 11.93 5.17
CA PRO A 39 -10.36 11.03 4.31
C PRO A 39 -9.72 10.85 2.92
N ALA A 40 -9.08 11.88 2.38
CA ALA A 40 -8.34 11.77 1.12
C ALA A 40 -7.13 10.83 1.24
N PHE A 41 -6.36 10.96 2.31
CA PHE A 41 -5.22 10.10 2.60
C PHE A 41 -5.62 8.63 2.79
N LEU A 42 -6.71 8.37 3.53
CA LEU A 42 -7.21 7.01 3.73
C LEU A 42 -7.59 6.34 2.40
N LYS A 43 -8.32 7.04 1.52
CA LYS A 43 -8.66 6.54 0.18
C LYS A 43 -7.42 6.30 -0.69
N GLN A 44 -6.44 7.19 -0.64
CA GLN A 44 -5.20 7.02 -1.39
C GLN A 44 -4.42 5.81 -0.90
N ARG A 45 -4.41 5.56 0.41
CA ARG A 45 -3.78 4.39 1.01
C ARG A 45 -4.48 3.08 0.61
N GLU A 46 -5.81 3.05 0.61
CA GLU A 46 -6.58 1.90 0.09
C GLU A 46 -6.26 1.60 -1.37
N LYS A 47 -6.15 2.64 -2.21
CA LYS A 47 -5.75 2.49 -3.61
C LYS A 47 -4.31 1.96 -3.75
N ALA A 48 -3.40 2.40 -2.89
CA ALA A 48 -2.02 1.91 -2.88
C ALA A 48 -1.97 0.42 -2.51
N TRP A 49 -2.73 0.00 -1.50
CA TRP A 49 -2.88 -1.41 -1.13
C TRP A 49 -3.45 -2.26 -2.26
N ALA A 50 -4.53 -1.81 -2.92
CA ALA A 50 -5.07 -2.49 -4.09
C ALA A 50 -4.03 -2.57 -5.24
N SER A 51 -3.25 -1.51 -5.45
CA SER A 51 -2.18 -1.50 -6.44
C SER A 51 -1.06 -2.50 -6.10
N ALA A 52 -0.72 -2.67 -4.81
CA ALA A 52 0.25 -3.66 -4.37
C ALA A 52 -0.22 -5.09 -4.70
N VAL A 53 -1.48 -5.43 -4.38
CA VAL A 53 -2.05 -6.75 -4.70
C VAL A 53 -2.05 -7.01 -6.21
N THR A 54 -2.52 -6.05 -7.01
CA THR A 54 -2.54 -6.19 -8.47
C THR A 54 -1.14 -6.31 -9.08
N SER A 55 -0.13 -5.64 -8.52
CA SER A 55 1.27 -5.82 -8.93
C SER A 55 1.77 -7.21 -8.58
N ASP A 56 1.50 -7.70 -7.37
CA ASP A 56 1.88 -9.04 -6.94
C ASP A 56 1.26 -10.12 -7.81
N LEU A 57 -0.02 -10.00 -8.16
CA LEU A 57 -0.69 -10.93 -9.06
C LEU A 57 -0.05 -10.97 -10.46
N LYS A 58 0.42 -9.83 -10.99
CA LYS A 58 1.17 -9.79 -12.26
C LYS A 58 2.55 -10.41 -12.15
N ASN A 59 3.25 -10.16 -11.05
CA ASN A 59 4.56 -10.76 -10.81
C ASN A 59 4.44 -12.29 -10.66
N ALA A 60 3.39 -12.74 -9.97
CA ALA A 60 3.08 -14.15 -9.85
C ALA A 60 2.62 -14.78 -11.16
N SER A 61 1.89 -14.07 -12.03
CA SER A 61 1.58 -14.59 -13.37
C SER A 61 2.85 -14.79 -14.18
N ILE A 62 3.82 -13.87 -14.11
CA ILE A 62 5.13 -14.04 -14.77
C ILE A 62 5.85 -15.28 -14.24
N ALA A 63 5.86 -15.50 -12.92
CA ALA A 63 6.43 -16.70 -12.32
C ALA A 63 5.71 -17.99 -12.75
N ALA A 64 4.38 -17.94 -12.91
CA ALA A 64 3.59 -19.05 -13.43
C ALA A 64 3.95 -19.37 -14.90
N GLU A 65 4.12 -18.36 -15.74
CA GLU A 65 4.58 -18.57 -17.14
C GLU A 65 6.01 -19.13 -17.19
N SER A 66 6.88 -18.69 -16.28
CA SER A 66 8.23 -19.27 -16.13
C SER A 66 8.13 -20.75 -15.76
N PHE A 67 7.28 -21.10 -14.79
CA PHE A 67 7.04 -22.50 -14.43
C PHE A 67 6.58 -23.33 -15.64
N ALA A 68 5.62 -22.83 -16.41
CA ALA A 68 5.11 -23.55 -17.58
C ALA A 68 6.18 -23.77 -18.67
N THR A 69 7.17 -22.89 -18.80
CA THR A 69 8.29 -23.06 -19.73
C THR A 69 9.05 -24.35 -19.45
N ASP A 70 9.21 -24.71 -18.17
CA ASP A 70 9.88 -25.95 -17.74
C ASP A 70 8.95 -27.17 -17.72
N HIS A 71 7.63 -26.96 -17.82
CA HIS A 71 6.59 -27.99 -17.70
C HIS A 71 5.79 -28.19 -18.99
N ASN A 72 6.46 -28.07 -20.15
CA ASN A 72 5.86 -28.28 -21.48
C ASN A 72 4.61 -27.42 -21.75
N GLY A 73 4.57 -26.20 -21.23
CA GLY A 73 3.44 -25.27 -21.38
C GLY A 73 2.23 -25.63 -20.53
N LYS A 74 2.37 -26.50 -19.52
CA LYS A 74 1.31 -26.87 -18.59
C LYS A 74 1.54 -26.27 -17.21
N PHE A 75 0.46 -26.08 -16.48
CA PHE A 75 0.47 -25.57 -15.10
C PHE A 75 0.16 -26.67 -14.07
N THR A 76 0.20 -27.95 -14.45
CA THR A 76 0.03 -29.07 -13.51
C THR A 76 1.09 -28.98 -12.41
N GLY A 77 0.66 -28.92 -11.16
CA GLY A 77 1.54 -28.76 -10.00
C GLY A 77 1.92 -27.31 -9.67
N LEU A 78 1.38 -26.33 -10.40
CA LEU A 78 1.53 -24.92 -10.02
C LEU A 78 0.74 -24.64 -8.74
N ASP A 79 1.46 -24.23 -7.70
CA ASP A 79 0.92 -23.76 -6.42
C ASP A 79 1.72 -22.55 -5.91
N ALA A 80 1.37 -22.04 -4.72
CA ALA A 80 2.04 -20.89 -4.12
C ALA A 80 3.54 -21.12 -3.88
N THR A 81 3.96 -22.36 -3.61
CA THR A 81 5.35 -22.72 -3.37
C THR A 81 6.14 -22.80 -4.68
N ALA A 82 5.53 -23.35 -5.73
CA ALA A 82 6.08 -23.36 -7.07
C ALA A 82 6.28 -21.92 -7.58
N LEU A 83 5.33 -21.01 -7.35
CA LEU A 83 5.50 -19.60 -7.67
C LEU A 83 6.73 -18.98 -6.99
N GLY A 84 6.92 -19.25 -5.69
CA GLY A 84 8.09 -18.77 -4.95
C GLY A 84 9.42 -19.30 -5.49
N THR A 85 9.45 -20.58 -5.85
CA THR A 85 10.64 -21.21 -6.47
C THR A 85 10.94 -20.60 -7.84
N ASN A 86 9.92 -20.13 -8.55
CA ASN A 86 10.02 -19.46 -9.84
C ASN A 86 10.12 -17.91 -9.71
N GLY A 87 10.61 -17.42 -8.57
CA GLY A 87 11.03 -16.03 -8.41
C GLY A 87 9.94 -15.05 -7.95
N TYR A 88 8.71 -15.52 -7.68
CA TYR A 88 7.71 -14.67 -7.06
C TYR A 88 8.04 -14.44 -5.58
N ASN A 89 8.14 -13.17 -5.19
CA ASN A 89 8.31 -12.76 -3.80
C ASN A 89 7.12 -11.89 -3.40
N LYS A 90 6.43 -12.30 -2.34
CA LYS A 90 5.22 -11.62 -1.87
C LYS A 90 5.55 -10.28 -1.21
N THR A 91 4.83 -9.24 -1.59
CA THR A 91 4.88 -7.93 -0.91
C THR A 91 4.33 -8.04 0.51
N ALA A 92 4.83 -7.22 1.44
CA ALA A 92 4.29 -7.15 2.79
C ALA A 92 2.78 -6.87 2.77
N ASP A 93 2.06 -7.47 3.72
CA ASP A 93 0.61 -7.33 3.90
C ASP A 93 -0.29 -7.77 2.73
N VAL A 94 0.26 -8.22 1.60
CA VAL A 94 -0.48 -9.00 0.60
C VAL A 94 -0.72 -10.39 1.17
N THR A 95 -1.94 -10.93 1.02
CA THR A 95 -2.25 -12.29 1.46
C THR A 95 -1.50 -13.30 0.60
N ALA A 96 -1.33 -14.53 1.08
CA ALA A 96 -0.77 -15.58 0.24
C ALA A 96 -1.60 -15.73 -1.05
N ILE A 97 -0.92 -15.91 -2.18
CA ILE A 97 -1.59 -16.15 -3.46
C ILE A 97 -2.17 -17.56 -3.43
N THR A 98 -3.46 -17.66 -3.74
CA THR A 98 -4.14 -18.93 -3.97
C THR A 98 -4.15 -19.21 -5.46
N VAL A 99 -3.70 -20.40 -5.86
CA VAL A 99 -3.68 -20.85 -7.26
C VAL A 99 -4.82 -21.84 -7.48
N ALA A 100 -5.56 -21.68 -8.58
CA ALA A 100 -6.48 -22.70 -9.05
C ALA A 100 -6.24 -22.94 -10.54
N LEU A 101 -6.10 -24.21 -10.93
CA LEU A 101 -5.87 -24.61 -12.32
C LEU A 101 -7.19 -24.60 -13.09
N VAL A 102 -7.14 -24.25 -14.37
CA VAL A 102 -8.30 -24.09 -15.24
C VAL A 102 -8.02 -24.70 -16.61
N GLY A 103 -9.05 -25.24 -17.26
CA GLY A 103 -8.95 -25.87 -18.56
C GLY A 103 -8.59 -27.36 -18.47
N THR A 104 -9.01 -28.12 -19.47
CA THR A 104 -8.74 -29.57 -19.52
C THR A 104 -7.25 -29.81 -19.69
N GLY A 105 -6.63 -30.48 -18.71
CA GLY A 105 -5.19 -30.74 -18.70
C GLY A 105 -4.34 -29.58 -18.17
N ASP A 106 -4.92 -28.72 -17.33
CA ASP A 106 -4.24 -27.64 -16.60
C ASP A 106 -3.49 -26.66 -17.51
N THR A 107 -4.14 -26.25 -18.59
CA THR A 107 -3.59 -25.31 -19.58
C THR A 107 -3.80 -23.84 -19.21
N GLY A 108 -4.41 -23.56 -18.06
CA GLY A 108 -4.61 -22.23 -17.53
C GLY A 108 -4.68 -22.22 -16.01
N TYR A 109 -4.76 -21.03 -15.43
CA TYR A 109 -4.81 -20.84 -13.99
C TYR A 109 -5.51 -19.52 -13.63
N THR A 110 -5.96 -19.44 -12.38
CA THR A 110 -6.35 -18.21 -11.72
C THR A 110 -5.52 -18.01 -10.46
N LEU A 111 -5.11 -16.76 -10.23
CA LEU A 111 -4.39 -16.35 -9.02
C LEU A 111 -5.28 -15.41 -8.23
N THR A 112 -5.54 -15.72 -6.96
CA THR A 112 -6.35 -14.88 -6.08
C THR A 112 -5.54 -14.41 -4.88
N ALA A 113 -5.60 -13.11 -4.59
CA ALA A 113 -4.97 -12.51 -3.41
C ALA A 113 -5.75 -11.27 -2.94
N GLY A 114 -5.55 -10.88 -1.68
CA GLY A 114 -6.06 -9.66 -1.08
C GLY A 114 -4.94 -8.92 -0.34
N HIS A 115 -5.32 -7.86 0.38
CA HIS A 115 -4.43 -7.14 1.29
C HIS A 115 -4.97 -7.27 2.71
N ALA A 116 -4.12 -7.44 3.73
CA ALA A 116 -4.53 -7.67 5.11
C ALA A 116 -5.41 -6.54 5.69
N ASN A 117 -5.32 -5.34 5.12
CA ASN A 117 -6.10 -4.16 5.52
C ASN A 117 -7.31 -3.88 4.60
N LEU A 118 -7.61 -4.77 3.65
CA LEU A 118 -8.78 -4.68 2.77
C LEU A 118 -9.61 -5.96 2.90
N SER A 119 -10.93 -5.82 2.80
CA SER A 119 -11.84 -6.99 2.75
C SER A 119 -11.89 -7.61 1.35
N ASP A 120 -11.56 -6.83 0.34
CA ASP A 120 -11.67 -7.21 -1.06
C ASP A 120 -10.53 -8.14 -1.49
N THR A 121 -10.81 -8.96 -2.49
CA THR A 121 -9.80 -9.80 -3.15
C THR A 121 -9.76 -9.52 -4.63
N TRP A 122 -8.62 -9.80 -5.25
CA TRP A 122 -8.39 -9.67 -6.68
C TRP A 122 -8.01 -11.01 -7.25
N THR A 123 -8.59 -11.32 -8.40
CA THR A 123 -8.32 -12.56 -9.14
C THR A 123 -7.79 -12.23 -10.52
N TYR A 124 -6.59 -12.70 -10.83
CA TYR A 124 -6.05 -12.76 -12.19
C TYR A 124 -6.50 -14.06 -12.86
N SER A 125 -6.87 -14.00 -14.15
CA SER A 125 -7.13 -15.19 -14.97
C SER A 125 -6.18 -15.23 -16.15
N SER A 126 -5.47 -16.33 -16.34
CA SER A 126 -4.56 -16.52 -17.48
C SER A 126 -5.30 -16.66 -18.82
N THR A 127 -6.57 -17.11 -18.79
CA THR A 127 -7.41 -17.22 -20.00
C THR A 127 -7.79 -15.86 -20.58
N THR A 128 -8.06 -14.88 -19.72
CA THR A 128 -8.48 -13.54 -20.18
C THR A 128 -7.37 -12.49 -20.07
N GLY A 129 -6.32 -12.75 -19.29
CA GLY A 129 -5.25 -11.78 -19.00
C GLY A 129 -5.72 -10.59 -18.15
N VAL A 130 -6.86 -10.72 -17.45
CA VAL A 130 -7.52 -9.62 -16.72
C VAL A 130 -7.50 -9.90 -15.23
N ILE A 131 -7.29 -8.83 -14.44
CA ILE A 131 -7.48 -8.83 -12.99
C ILE A 131 -8.86 -8.27 -12.67
N LYS A 132 -9.66 -9.02 -11.91
CA LYS A 132 -10.97 -8.58 -11.43
C LYS A 132 -10.97 -8.47 -9.91
N LYS A 133 -11.60 -7.42 -9.40
CA LYS A 133 -11.92 -7.29 -7.98
C LYS A 133 -13.18 -8.11 -7.70
N ASN A 134 -13.15 -8.94 -6.67
CA ASN A 134 -14.29 -9.71 -6.16
C ASN A 134 -14.90 -9.03 -4.94
#